data_AF-A0A2R6S7D4-F1
#
_entry.id   AF-A0A2R6S7D4-F1
#
_cell.length_a   1.000
_cell.length_b   1.000
_cell.length_c   1.000
_cell.angle_alpha   90.00
_cell.angle_beta   90.00
_cell.angle_gamma   90.00
#
_symmetry.space_group_name_H-M   'P 1'
#
loop_
_entity.id
_entity.type
_entity.pdbx_description
1 polymer ?
#
loop_
_entity_poly.entity_id
_entity_poly.type
_entity_poly.pdbx_seq_one_letter_code
_entity_poly.pdbx_strand_id
1 'polypeptide(L)' 'MLFQTALFSALVGLVAGAAQDVWAPPITSPTAASVWPIGSAQNVTWDASHPPSEVTNPIGTIVLSKGGVLDIG' A
#
# COMPACT_ATOMS: atom_id res chain seq x y z
N MET A 1 24.37 -16.53 54.15
CA MET A 1 24.90 -15.76 53.01
C MET A 1 24.13 -16.19 51.76
N LEU A 2 23.46 -15.21 51.15
CA LEU A 2 22.56 -15.27 49.99
C LEU A 2 23.39 -15.59 48.71
N PHE A 3 22.92 -16.37 47.74
CA PHE A 3 22.34 -15.93 46.45
C PHE A 3 22.41 -17.16 45.50
N GLN A 4 21.60 -17.42 44.49
CA GLN A 4 20.28 -16.98 44.02
C GLN A 4 20.05 -17.81 42.74
N THR A 5 18.90 -18.44 42.57
CA THR A 5 18.54 -19.13 41.32
C THR A 5 18.42 -18.09 40.19
N ALA A 6 19.26 -18.21 39.15
CA ALA A 6 19.12 -17.40 37.96
C ALA A 6 17.98 -17.96 37.09
N LEU A 7 16.83 -17.29 37.09
CA LEU A 7 15.76 -17.56 36.14
C LEU A 7 16.10 -16.80 34.83
N PHE A 8 16.47 -17.52 33.78
CA PHE A 8 16.63 -16.94 32.44
C PHE A 8 15.24 -16.74 31.84
N SER A 9 14.68 -15.54 31.97
CA SER A 9 13.47 -15.16 31.24
C SER A 9 13.84 -14.83 29.79
N ALA A 10 13.48 -15.71 28.86
CA ALA A 10 13.56 -15.43 27.43
C ALA A 10 12.42 -14.48 27.04
N LEU A 11 12.73 -13.19 26.86
CA LEU A 11 11.79 -12.23 26.29
C LEU A 11 11.82 -12.37 24.76
N VAL A 12 11.03 -13.30 24.21
CA VAL A 12 10.76 -13.29 22.77
C VAL A 12 9.76 -12.16 22.52
N GLY A 13 10.27 -10.99 22.16
CA GLY A 13 9.43 -9.85 21.76
C GLY A 13 8.69 -10.19 20.46
N LEU A 14 7.36 -10.28 20.52
CA LEU A 14 6.51 -10.24 19.34
C LEU A 14 6.68 -8.87 18.69
N VAL A 15 7.46 -8.77 17.61
CA VAL A 15 7.30 -7.66 16.66
C VAL A 15 5.93 -7.88 16.02
N ALA A 16 4.91 -7.23 16.57
CA ALA A 16 3.66 -7.04 15.86
C ALA A 16 4.01 -6.27 14.57
N GLY A 17 3.84 -6.93 13.41
CA GLY A 17 4.06 -6.28 12.13
C GLY A 17 3.11 -5.09 12.04
N ALA A 18 3.65 -3.88 12.11
CA ALA A 18 2.89 -2.69 11.77
C ALA A 18 2.32 -2.90 10.37
N ALA A 19 1.03 -2.62 10.18
CA ALA A 19 0.47 -2.53 8.84
C ALA A 19 1.40 -1.59 8.05
N GLN A 20 2.03 -2.13 7.01
CA GLN A 20 2.84 -1.30 6.12
C GLN A 20 1.91 -0.19 5.63
N ASP A 21 2.30 1.07 5.84
CA ASP A 21 1.51 2.23 5.43
C ASP A 21 1.54 2.32 3.90
N VAL A 22 0.72 1.50 3.25
CA VAL A 22 0.55 1.54 1.80
C VAL A 22 -0.37 2.71 1.51
N TRP A 23 0.26 3.84 1.19
CA TRP A 23 -0.46 5.02 0.74
C TRP A 23 -0.88 4.86 -0.73
N ALA A 24 -2.20 4.82 -0.94
CA ALA A 24 -2.81 4.77 -2.26
C ALA A 24 -3.68 6.04 -2.47
N PRO A 25 -3.15 7.10 -3.10
CA PRO A 25 -3.93 8.31 -3.35
C PRO A 25 -5.18 8.01 -4.19
N PRO A 26 -6.33 8.62 -3.89
CA PRO A 26 -7.57 8.33 -4.59
C PRO A 26 -7.53 8.86 -6.03
N ILE A 27 -7.95 8.01 -6.97
CA ILE A 27 -8.18 8.40 -8.37
C ILE A 27 -9.44 9.29 -8.42
N THR A 28 -9.32 10.47 -9.01
CA THR A 28 -10.44 11.42 -9.23
C THR A 28 -11.01 11.33 -10.64
N SER A 29 -10.22 10.84 -11.60
CA SER A 29 -10.66 10.49 -12.95
C SER A 29 -9.76 9.38 -13.52
N PRO A 30 -10.29 8.36 -14.21
CA PRO A 30 -11.71 8.12 -14.52
C PRO A 30 -12.54 7.78 -13.27
N THR A 31 -13.87 7.81 -13.43
CA THR A 31 -14.82 7.37 -12.40
C THR A 31 -15.44 6.03 -12.79
N ALA A 32 -16.22 5.41 -11.89
CA ALA A 32 -16.95 4.18 -12.20
C ALA A 32 -17.95 4.31 -13.36
N ALA A 33 -18.35 5.54 -13.74
CA ALA A 33 -19.22 5.81 -14.89
C ALA A 33 -18.46 6.07 -16.20
N SER A 34 -17.12 6.15 -16.16
CA SER A 34 -16.32 6.42 -17.35
C SER A 34 -16.30 5.21 -18.28
N VAL A 35 -16.55 5.45 -19.58
CA VAL A 35 -16.48 4.44 -20.64
C VAL A 35 -15.30 4.77 -21.55
N TRP A 36 -14.39 3.80 -21.74
CA TRP A 36 -13.19 3.98 -22.55
C TRP A 36 -13.34 3.29 -23.91
N PRO A 37 -13.30 4.04 -25.02
CA PRO A 37 -13.25 3.44 -26.35
C PRO A 37 -11.98 2.60 -26.52
N ILE A 38 -12.09 1.50 -27.28
CA ILE A 38 -10.94 0.64 -27.59
C ILE A 38 -9.88 1.47 -28.34
N GLY A 39 -8.61 1.32 -27.94
CA GLY A 39 -7.48 2.02 -28.55
C GLY A 39 -7.36 3.50 -28.19
N SER A 40 -8.20 4.01 -27.27
CA SER A 40 -8.11 5.40 -26.81
C SER A 40 -7.03 5.60 -25.74
N ALA A 41 -6.41 6.78 -25.76
CA ALA A 41 -5.57 7.25 -24.66
C ALA A 41 -6.45 7.93 -23.60
N GLN A 42 -6.12 7.72 -22.33
CA GLN A 42 -6.92 8.19 -21.21
C GLN A 42 -6.04 8.89 -20.20
N ASN A 43 -6.48 10.07 -19.76
CA ASN A 43 -5.78 10.81 -18.72
C ASN A 43 -6.29 10.34 -17.35
N VAL A 44 -5.39 9.76 -16.56
CA VAL A 44 -5.69 9.35 -15.18
C VAL A 44 -5.24 10.47 -14.25
N THR A 45 -6.12 10.88 -13.34
CA THR A 45 -5.88 11.94 -12.36
C THR A 45 -6.17 11.40 -10.97
N TRP A 46 -5.32 11.74 -10.02
CA TRP A 46 -5.47 11.38 -8.60
C TRP A 46 -5.14 12.58 -7.72
N ASP A 47 -5.65 12.57 -6.50
CA ASP A 47 -5.33 13.58 -5.49
C ASP A 47 -4.23 13.06 -4.54
N ALA A 48 -3.07 13.71 -4.60
CA ALA A 48 -1.90 13.40 -3.78
C ALA A 48 -1.61 14.47 -2.70
N SER A 49 -2.57 15.35 -2.40
CA SER A 49 -2.35 16.50 -1.49
C SER A 49 -2.15 16.14 -0.01
N HIS A 50 -2.40 14.89 0.38
CA HIS A 50 -2.32 14.42 1.77
C HIS A 50 -1.45 13.15 1.90
N PRO A 51 -0.13 13.23 1.67
CA PRO A 51 0.77 12.10 1.85
C PRO A 51 1.02 11.81 3.35
N PRO A 52 1.37 10.55 3.71
CA PRO A 52 1.87 10.24 5.05
C PRO A 52 3.24 10.89 5.28
N SER A 53 3.72 10.88 6.52
CA SER A 53 5.02 11.47 6.87
C SER A 53 6.21 10.77 6.20
N GLU A 54 6.07 9.48 5.89
CA GLU A 54 7.12 8.67 5.27
C GLU A 54 6.56 7.92 4.06
N VAL A 55 7.12 8.19 2.88
CA VAL A 55 6.77 7.49 1.64
C VAL A 55 8.01 6.69 1.21
N THR A 56 8.04 5.41 1.56
CA THR A 56 9.17 4.52 1.28
C THR A 56 9.20 4.00 -0.16
N ASN A 57 8.07 4.08 -0.88
CA ASN A 57 7.97 3.77 -2.30
C ASN A 57 7.18 4.87 -3.05
N PRO A 58 7.85 5.94 -3.49
CA PRO A 58 7.19 7.08 -4.12
C PRO A 58 6.82 6.87 -5.60
N ILE A 59 7.25 5.76 -6.21
CA ILE A 59 6.96 5.46 -7.62
C ILE A 59 5.75 4.52 -7.69
N GLY A 60 4.61 5.08 -8.11
CA GLY A 60 3.38 4.32 -8.36
C GLY A 60 3.36 3.66 -9.75
N THR A 61 2.51 2.65 -9.91
CA THR A 61 2.20 2.03 -11.20
C THR A 61 0.70 2.07 -11.42
N ILE A 62 0.27 2.47 -12.62
CA ILE A 62 -1.13 2.38 -13.04
C ILE A 62 -1.28 1.13 -13.89
N VAL A 63 -2.21 0.27 -13.51
CA VAL A 63 -2.55 -0.96 -14.23
C VAL A 63 -4.03 -0.95 -14.58
N LEU A 64 -4.35 -1.38 -15.80
CA LEU A 64 -5.73 -1.65 -16.17
C LEU A 64 -6.09 -3.05 -15.68
N SER A 65 -7.26 -3.20 -15.08
CA SER A 65 -7.77 -4.51 -14.66
C SER A 65 -9.16 -4.73 -15.24
N LYS A 66 -9.48 -6.00 -15.54
CA LYS A 66 -10.79 -6.42 -16.03
C LYS A 66 -11.26 -7.61 -15.22
N GLY A 67 -12.41 -7.48 -14.55
CA GLY A 67 -12.98 -8.57 -13.74
C GLY A 67 -12.09 -9.04 -12.59
N GLY A 68 -11.26 -8.15 -12.02
CA GLY A 68 -10.32 -8.47 -10.96
C GLY A 68 -9.00 -9.11 -11.44
N VAL A 69 -8.83 -9.29 -12.76
CA VAL A 69 -7.57 -9.75 -13.36
C VAL A 69 -6.79 -8.54 -13.85
N LEU A 70 -5.51 -8.47 -13.49
CA LEU A 70 -4.58 -7.46 -13.99
C LEU A 70 -4.27 -7.76 -15.46
N ASP A 71 -4.45 -6.76 -16.32
CA ASP A 71 -4.04 -6.84 -17.72
C ASP A 71 -2.56 -6.44 -17.82
N ILE A 72 -1.69 -7.41 -17.59
CA ILE A 72 -0.27 -7.34 -17.93
C ILE A 72 -0.10 -8.15 -19.21
N GLY A 73 0.15 -7.46 -20.33
CA GLY A 73 0.09 -8.05 -21.69
C GLY A 73 0.89 -9.32 -21.91
#